data_AF-A0A850CD29-F1
#
_entry.id   AF-A0A850CD29-F1
#
_cell.length_a   1.000
_cell.length_b   1.000
_cell.length_c   1.000
_cell.angle_alpha   90.00
_cell.angle_beta   90.00
_cell.angle_gamma   90.00
#
_symmetry.space_group_name_H-M   'P 1'
#
loop_
_entity.id
_entity.type
_entity.pdbx_description
1 polymer ?
#
loop_
_entity_poly.entity_id
_entity_poly.type
_entity_poly.pdbx_seq_one_letter_code
_entity_poly.pdbx_strand_id
1 'polypeptide(L)'
;GEAFADRGYLSDGRLVPRGAPGALLAPAAAVLQALDLAAHGEVTAVDGTRTPVAAESICVHGDGPDAVAVAAAIRAALDERGIDVEAFS
;
A
#
# COMPACT_ATOMS: atom_id res chain seq x y z
N GLY A 1 -3.59 -13.42 -0.95
CA GLY A 1 -3.38 -12.51 -2.10
C GLY A 1 -2.47 -11.36 -1.71
N GLU A 2 -1.89 -10.63 -2.65
CA GLU A 2 -0.94 -9.53 -2.37
C GLU A 2 -1.55 -8.17 -2.76
N ALA A 3 -1.44 -7.20 -1.85
CA ALA A 3 -1.72 -5.78 -2.11
C ALA A 3 -0.41 -5.00 -2.28
N PHE A 4 -0.47 -3.77 -2.78
CA PHE A 4 0.72 -2.97 -3.08
C PHE A 4 0.64 -1.62 -2.36
N ALA A 5 1.62 -1.30 -1.53
CA ALA A 5 1.61 -0.05 -0.76
C ALA A 5 1.67 1.19 -1.66
N ASP A 6 2.40 1.12 -2.78
CA ASP A 6 2.78 2.27 -3.59
C ASP A 6 2.11 2.31 -4.97
N ARG A 7 1.27 1.34 -5.31
CA ARG A 7 0.54 1.33 -6.57
C ARG A 7 -0.84 1.95 -6.40
N GLY A 8 -1.23 2.77 -7.37
CA GLY A 8 -2.60 3.28 -7.42
C GLY A 8 -3.59 2.17 -7.77
N TYR A 9 -4.78 2.25 -7.17
CA TYR A 9 -5.89 1.34 -7.43
C TYR A 9 -7.00 2.02 -8.22
N LEU A 10 -7.67 1.26 -9.05
CA LEU A 10 -8.95 1.59 -9.67
C LEU A 10 -10.10 1.23 -8.71
N SER A 11 -11.27 1.80 -8.93
CA SER A 11 -12.44 1.57 -8.06
C SER A 11 -12.92 0.12 -8.01
N ASP A 12 -12.54 -0.70 -9.01
CA ASP A 12 -12.81 -2.14 -9.07
C ASP A 12 -11.73 -3.02 -8.39
N GLY A 13 -10.76 -2.40 -7.71
CA GLY A 13 -9.71 -3.09 -6.96
C GLY A 13 -8.52 -3.54 -7.82
N ARG A 14 -8.55 -3.33 -9.14
CA ARG A 14 -7.38 -3.56 -10.00
C ARG A 14 -6.37 -2.43 -9.86
N LEU A 15 -5.11 -2.73 -10.15
CA LEU A 15 -4.07 -1.70 -10.19
C LEU A 15 -4.23 -0.81 -11.42
N VAL A 16 -3.94 0.47 -11.24
CA VAL A 16 -3.80 1.43 -12.34
C VAL A 16 -2.66 0.94 -13.26
N PRO A 17 -2.88 0.90 -14.60
CA PRO A 17 -1.85 0.44 -15.55
C PRO A 17 -0.53 1.19 -15.39
N ARG A 18 0.58 0.48 -15.57
CA ARG A 18 1.92 1.08 -15.49
C ARG A 18 2.05 2.22 -16.51
N GLY A 19 2.68 3.32 -16.10
CA GLY A 19 2.90 4.50 -16.94
C GLY A 19 1.69 5.45 -17.07
N ALA A 20 0.52 5.07 -16.54
CA ALA A 20 -0.62 5.98 -16.47
C ALA A 20 -0.47 6.97 -15.28
N PRO A 21 -1.10 8.16 -15.36
CA PRO A 21 -1.22 9.04 -14.20
C PRO A 21 -1.81 8.32 -12.99
N GLY A 22 -1.21 8.50 -11.81
CA GLY A 22 -1.63 7.83 -10.58
C GLY A 22 -1.22 6.36 -10.46
N ALA A 23 -0.43 5.82 -11.39
CA ALA A 23 0.04 4.42 -11.31
C ALA A 23 0.98 4.14 -10.13
N LEU A 24 1.73 5.16 -9.70
CA LEU A 24 2.67 5.14 -8.59
C LEU A 24 2.34 6.28 -7.63
N LEU A 25 2.31 5.96 -6.34
CA LEU A 25 2.07 6.88 -5.25
C LEU A 25 3.38 7.51 -4.77
N ALA A 26 3.29 8.73 -4.25
CA ALA A 26 4.40 9.33 -3.54
C ALA A 26 4.68 8.56 -2.23
N PRO A 27 5.93 8.59 -1.71
CA PRO A 27 6.32 7.90 -0.47
C PRO A 27 5.35 8.04 0.70
N ALA A 28 4.90 9.28 1.00
CA ALA A 28 3.96 9.53 2.10
C ALA A 28 2.58 8.89 1.87
N ALA A 29 2.11 8.88 0.63
CA ALA A 29 0.84 8.23 0.27
C ALA A 29 0.95 6.71 0.35
N ALA A 30 2.11 6.13 0.05
CA ALA A 30 2.34 4.70 0.18
C ALA A 30 2.28 4.23 1.65
N VAL A 31 2.82 5.03 2.58
CA VAL A 31 2.70 4.76 4.02
C VAL A 31 1.24 4.75 4.47
N LEU A 32 0.47 5.77 4.07
CA LEU A 32 -0.95 5.86 4.42
C LEU A 32 -1.76 4.69 3.83
N GLN A 33 -1.51 4.32 2.58
CA GLN A 33 -2.18 3.20 1.95
C GLN A 33 -1.85 1.87 2.63
N ALA A 34 -0.59 1.65 3.06
CA ALA A 34 -0.22 0.46 3.80
C ALA A 34 -0.98 0.34 5.13
N LEU A 35 -1.19 1.46 5.84
CA LEU A 35 -1.99 1.50 7.06
C LEU A 35 -3.46 1.17 6.80
N ASP A 36 -4.05 1.73 5.75
CA ASP A 36 -5.44 1.47 5.38
C ASP A 36 -5.65 0.00 4.98
N LEU A 37 -4.72 -0.56 4.19
CA LEU A 37 -4.73 -1.97 3.82
C LEU A 37 -4.65 -2.87 5.05
N ALA A 38 -3.73 -2.59 5.97
CA ALA A 38 -3.51 -3.43 7.14
C ALA A 38 -4.64 -3.32 8.18
N ALA A 39 -5.18 -2.12 8.41
CA ALA A 39 -6.20 -1.87 9.42
C ALA A 39 -7.63 -2.15 8.93
N HIS A 40 -7.89 -1.94 7.63
CA HIS A 40 -9.25 -1.90 7.09
C HIS A 40 -9.45 -2.79 5.87
N GLY A 41 -8.39 -3.33 5.25
CA GLY A 41 -8.50 -4.14 4.05
C GLY A 41 -9.05 -3.36 2.85
N GLU A 42 -8.77 -2.06 2.77
CA GLU A 42 -9.25 -1.18 1.70
C GLU A 42 -8.22 -0.13 1.32
N VAL A 43 -8.43 0.50 0.16
CA VAL A 43 -7.62 1.60 -0.37
C VAL A 43 -8.52 2.75 -0.82
N THR A 44 -7.95 3.94 -0.96
CA THR A 44 -8.58 5.01 -1.73
C THR A 44 -8.11 4.91 -3.17
N ALA A 45 -9.01 4.53 -4.08
CA ALA A 45 -8.76 4.48 -5.51
C ALA A 45 -8.45 5.88 -6.09
N VAL A 46 -7.87 5.92 -7.30
CA VAL A 46 -7.46 7.18 -7.95
C VAL A 46 -8.62 8.15 -8.26
N ASP A 47 -9.86 7.65 -8.26
CA ASP A 47 -11.09 8.45 -8.40
C ASP A 47 -11.68 8.88 -7.04
N GLY A 48 -11.04 8.54 -5.93
CA GLY A 48 -11.47 8.84 -4.56
C GLY A 48 -12.37 7.78 -3.92
N THR A 49 -12.74 6.72 -4.64
CA THR A 49 -13.57 5.64 -4.11
C THR A 49 -12.84 4.85 -3.03
N ARG A 50 -13.52 4.50 -1.93
CA ARG A 50 -13.00 3.48 -1.00
C ARG A 50 -13.26 2.10 -1.58
N THR A 51 -12.19 1.36 -1.84
CA THR A 51 -12.23 0.09 -2.57
C THR A 51 -11.67 -1.02 -1.68
N PRO A 52 -12.46 -2.05 -1.35
CA PRO A 52 -11.96 -3.21 -0.64
C PRO A 52 -10.88 -3.95 -1.44
N VAL A 53 -9.82 -4.37 -0.77
CA VAL A 53 -8.71 -5.15 -1.35
C VAL A 53 -8.44 -6.34 -0.45
N ALA A 54 -8.81 -7.54 -0.92
CA ALA A 54 -8.53 -8.78 -0.20
C ALA A 54 -7.06 -9.18 -0.39
N ALA A 55 -6.25 -8.97 0.64
CA ALA A 55 -4.85 -9.36 0.65
C ALA A 55 -4.41 -9.90 2.01
N GLU A 56 -3.41 -10.78 1.98
CA GLU A 56 -2.74 -11.39 3.13
C GLU A 56 -1.35 -10.78 3.34
N SER A 57 -0.88 -9.97 2.38
CA SER A 57 0.40 -9.28 2.44
C SER A 57 0.37 -7.97 1.67
N ILE A 58 1.29 -7.08 2.04
CA ILE A 58 1.48 -5.79 1.40
C ILE A 58 2.90 -5.76 0.82
N CYS A 59 2.97 -5.68 -0.50
CA CYS A 59 4.20 -5.51 -1.25
C CYS A 59 4.72 -4.08 -1.11
N VAL A 60 6.03 -3.96 -0.87
CA VAL A 60 6.76 -2.69 -0.90
C VAL A 60 7.88 -2.83 -1.91
N HIS A 61 7.96 -1.91 -2.87
CA HIS A 61 9.01 -1.93 -3.88
C HIS A 61 10.37 -1.60 -3.26
N GLY A 62 11.37 -2.40 -3.62
CA GLY A 62 12.75 -2.28 -3.13
C GLY A 62 13.65 -1.43 -4.02
N ASP A 63 13.13 -0.90 -5.13
CA ASP A 63 13.88 -0.12 -6.11
C ASP A 63 13.70 1.40 -5.92
N GLY A 64 14.73 2.14 -6.34
CA GLY A 64 14.79 3.60 -6.17
C GLY A 64 15.49 4.04 -4.89
N PRO A 65 15.91 5.32 -4.84
CA PRO A 65 16.71 5.85 -3.74
C PRO A 65 15.96 5.85 -2.39
N ASP A 66 14.63 5.91 -2.42
CA ASP A 66 13.80 6.07 -1.22
C ASP A 66 13.22 4.75 -0.68
N ALA A 67 13.48 3.61 -1.35
CA ALA A 67 12.83 2.33 -1.03
C ALA A 67 12.97 1.92 0.44
N VAL A 68 14.19 1.99 0.97
CA VAL A 68 14.47 1.65 2.37
C VAL A 68 13.77 2.60 3.33
N ALA A 69 13.72 3.90 3.02
CA ALA A 69 13.06 4.89 3.86
C ALA A 69 11.54 4.67 3.88
N VAL A 70 10.93 4.33 2.73
CA VAL A 70 9.50 3.99 2.65
C VAL A 70 9.19 2.72 3.45
N ALA A 71 9.97 1.65 3.27
CA ALA A 71 9.77 0.41 4.00
C ALA A 71 9.89 0.62 5.52
N ALA A 72 10.89 1.39 5.97
CA ALA A 72 11.07 1.74 7.38
C ALA A 72 9.91 2.57 7.92
N ALA A 73 9.41 3.55 7.14
CA ALA A 73 8.27 4.38 7.54
C ALA A 73 6.97 3.58 7.64
N ILE A 74 6.71 2.66 6.69
CA ILE A 74 5.58 1.73 6.75
C ILE A 74 5.67 0.89 8.03
N ARG A 75 6.84 0.28 8.29
CA ARG A 75 7.04 -0.56 9.46
C ARG A 75 6.79 0.20 10.75
N ALA A 76 7.40 1.38 10.91
CA ALA A 76 7.22 2.21 12.09
C ALA A 76 5.75 2.60 12.31
N ALA A 77 5.04 2.97 11.24
CA ALA A 77 3.64 3.37 11.34
C ALA A 77 2.71 2.20 11.72
N LEU A 78 3.02 0.97 11.27
CA LEU A 78 2.30 -0.24 11.69
C LEU A 78 2.54 -0.55 13.17
N ASP A 79 3.81 -0.48 13.61
CA ASP A 79 4.18 -0.68 15.02
C ASP A 79 3.49 0.36 15.94
N GLU A 80 3.46 1.64 15.54
CA GLU A 80 2.78 2.72 16.29
C GLU A 80 1.27 2.47 16.46
N ARG A 81 0.65 1.73 15.54
CA ARG A 81 -0.76 1.35 15.61
C ARG A 81 -1.00 -0.03 16.25
N GLY A 82 0.07 -0.71 16.69
CA GLY A 82 -0.03 -2.04 17.27
C GLY A 82 -0.49 -3.10 16.26
N ILE A 83 -0.13 -2.95 14.98
CA ILE A 83 -0.41 -3.92 13.94
C ILE A 83 0.82 -4.83 13.78
N ASP A 84 0.67 -6.10 14.16
CA ASP A 84 1.75 -7.07 14.09
C ASP A 84 2.07 -7.44 12.63
N VAL A 85 3.36 -7.55 12.33
CA VAL A 85 3.88 -7.98 11.03
C VAL A 85 4.60 -9.31 11.20
N GLU A 86 4.05 -10.35 10.57
CA GLU A 86 4.53 -11.72 10.69
C GLU A 86 4.79 -12.34 9.31
N ALA A 87 5.63 -13.37 9.28
CA ALA A 87 5.80 -14.20 8.10
C ALA A 87 4.59 -15.14 7.94
N PHE A 88 4.30 -15.56 6.70
CA PHE A 88 3.25 -16.54 6.45
C PHE A 88 3.55 -17.87 7.17
N SER A 89 2.49 -18.49 7.69
CA SER A 89 2.51 -19.83 8.30
C SER A 89 2.07 -20.92 7.33
#